data_AF-A0A9Q1HFL3-F1
#
_entry.id   AF-A0A9Q1HFL3-F1
#
_cell.length_a   1.000
_cell.length_b   1.000
_cell.length_c   1.000
_cell.angle_alpha   90.00
_cell.angle_beta   90.00
_cell.angle_gamma   90.00
#
_symmetry.space_group_name_H-M   'P 1'
#
loop_
_entity.id
_entity.type
_entity.pdbx_description
1 polymer ?
#
loop_
_entity_poly.entity_id
_entity_poly.type
_entity_poly.pdbx_seq_one_letter_code
_entity_poly.pdbx_strand_id
1 'polypeptide(L)'
;MASTLSFVTYNGRGLRQSKKRTRLFAFLHRNKYDVCLIQETHSCIQDEPYWKNEWGGTVFFCYGSKDSCGVCLLIKPSLAVNIHKGCIDVYGRFIVLDIEINK
;
A
#
# COMPACT_ATOMS: atom_id res chain seq x y z
N MET A 1 14.60 18.93 -15.57
CA MET A 1 13.49 19.20 -14.63
C MET A 1 13.66 18.23 -13.47
N ALA A 2 13.65 18.68 -12.22
CA ALA A 2 13.79 17.77 -11.08
C ALA A 2 12.57 16.83 -10.99
N SER A 3 12.80 15.52 -11.02
CA SER A 3 11.74 14.53 -10.80
C SER A 3 11.31 14.61 -9.33
N THR A 4 10.09 15.10 -9.08
CA THR A 4 9.55 15.16 -7.71
C THR A 4 8.91 13.83 -7.36
N LEU A 5 9.23 13.29 -6.19
CA LEU A 5 8.61 12.09 -5.65
C LEU A 5 7.36 12.47 -4.84
N SER A 6 6.25 11.78 -5.08
CA SER A 6 4.95 12.07 -4.46
C SER A 6 4.51 10.95 -3.52
N PHE A 7 4.11 11.36 -2.31
CA PHE A 7 3.61 10.47 -1.29
C PHE A 7 2.19 10.86 -0.91
N VAL A 8 1.39 9.86 -0.53
CA VAL A 8 0.09 10.09 0.09
C VAL A 8 -0.10 9.13 1.25
N THR A 9 -0.80 9.59 2.29
CA THR A 9 -1.25 8.73 3.37
C THR A 9 -2.77 8.77 3.52
N TYR A 10 -3.37 7.63 3.84
CA TYR A 10 -4.82 7.50 3.96
C TYR A 10 -5.21 6.46 5.01
N ASN A 11 -6.06 6.83 5.95
CA ASN A 11 -6.68 5.87 6.84
C ASN A 11 -7.92 5.24 6.15
N GLY A 12 -7.81 3.96 5.81
CA GLY A 12 -8.79 3.18 5.07
C GLY A 12 -10.08 2.91 5.83
N ARG A 13 -10.04 2.82 7.17
CA ARG A 13 -11.17 2.38 8.03
C ARG A 13 -11.83 1.10 7.52
N GLY A 14 -11.02 0.08 7.24
CA GLY A 14 -11.40 -1.19 6.65
C GLY A 14 -11.54 -1.14 5.12
N LEU A 15 -10.78 -1.98 4.41
CA LEU A 15 -10.74 -2.03 2.94
C LEU A 15 -11.01 -3.43 2.37
N ARG A 16 -11.49 -4.37 3.19
CA ARG A 16 -11.87 -5.72 2.70
C ARG A 16 -13.05 -5.68 1.72
N GLN A 17 -13.97 -4.73 1.89
CA GLN A 17 -15.09 -4.56 0.96
C GLN A 17 -14.57 -4.08 -0.41
N SER A 18 -14.68 -4.95 -1.42
CA SER A 18 -14.13 -4.75 -2.76
C SER A 18 -14.49 -3.38 -3.36
N LYS A 19 -15.79 -3.02 -3.37
CA LYS A 19 -16.26 -1.74 -3.93
C LYS A 19 -15.57 -0.50 -3.33
N LYS A 20 -15.31 -0.50 -2.01
CA LYS A 20 -14.63 0.59 -1.32
C LYS A 20 -13.15 0.65 -1.71
N ARG A 21 -12.49 -0.50 -1.72
CA ARG A 21 -11.08 -0.63 -2.11
C ARG A 21 -10.86 -0.23 -3.57
N THR A 22 -11.69 -0.69 -4.51
CA THR A 22 -11.59 -0.34 -5.92
C THR A 22 -11.72 1.15 -6.15
N ARG A 23 -12.65 1.81 -5.44
CA ARG A 23 -12.79 3.27 -5.50
C ARG A 23 -11.55 3.99 -4.99
N LEU A 24 -10.96 3.52 -3.90
CA LEU A 24 -9.72 4.07 -3.35
C LEU A 24 -8.55 3.86 -4.31
N PHE A 25 -8.34 2.65 -4.82
CA PHE A 25 -7.24 2.36 -5.75
C PHE A 25 -7.39 3.16 -7.04
N ALA A 26 -8.60 3.28 -7.59
CA ALA A 26 -8.87 4.14 -8.74
C ALA A 26 -8.64 5.63 -8.44
N PHE A 27 -8.89 6.11 -7.23
CA PHE A 27 -8.54 7.46 -6.81
C PHE A 27 -7.01 7.64 -6.76
N LEU A 28 -6.28 6.70 -6.15
CA LEU A 28 -4.82 6.77 -6.04
C LEU A 28 -4.15 6.75 -7.43
N HIS A 29 -4.60 5.86 -8.33
CA HIS A 29 -4.13 5.79 -9.71
C HIS A 29 -4.36 7.10 -10.47
N ARG A 30 -5.56 7.69 -10.36
CA ARG A 30 -5.90 8.96 -11.03
C ARG A 30 -5.03 10.14 -10.57
N ASN A 31 -4.66 10.16 -9.29
CA ASN A 31 -3.79 11.19 -8.73
C ASN A 31 -2.29 10.91 -8.97
N LYS A 32 -1.95 9.75 -9.54
CA LYS A 32 -0.59 9.39 -9.97
C LYS A 32 0.47 9.40 -8.86
N TYR A 33 0.07 9.23 -7.60
CA TYR A 33 0.98 9.13 -6.45
C TYR A 33 2.00 8.01 -6.66
N ASP A 34 3.25 8.25 -6.28
CA ASP A 34 4.33 7.28 -6.46
C ASP A 34 4.31 6.22 -5.35
N VAL A 35 4.10 6.65 -4.11
CA VAL A 35 4.01 5.78 -2.92
C VAL A 35 2.78 6.15 -2.10
N CYS A 36 1.95 5.17 -1.77
CA CYS A 36 0.75 5.35 -0.94
C CYS A 36 0.85 4.55 0.36
N LEU A 37 0.61 5.20 1.49
CA LEU A 37 0.70 4.66 2.84
C LEU A 37 -0.72 4.55 3.44
N ILE A 38 -1.25 3.33 3.54
CA ILE A 38 -2.62 3.12 4.00
C ILE A 38 -2.65 2.47 5.37
N GLN A 39 -3.43 3.03 6.30
CA GLN A 39 -3.68 2.46 7.63
C GLN A 39 -5.10 1.94 7.80
N GLU A 40 -5.34 1.15 8.84
CA GLU A 40 -6.63 0.51 9.13
C GLU A 40 -7.15 -0.22 7.89
N THR A 41 -6.31 -1.01 7.25
CA THR A 41 -6.68 -1.76 6.04
C THR A 41 -7.62 -2.91 6.38
N HIS A 42 -7.49 -3.46 7.60
CA HIS A 42 -8.12 -4.70 8.05
C HIS A 42 -7.81 -5.88 7.12
N SER A 43 -6.70 -5.83 6.37
CA SER A 43 -6.32 -6.87 5.43
C SER A 43 -5.80 -8.12 6.16
N CYS A 44 -6.16 -9.30 5.67
CA CYS A 44 -5.56 -10.58 6.07
C CYS A 44 -4.79 -11.23 4.91
N ILE A 45 -4.01 -12.28 5.21
CA ILE A 45 -3.14 -12.94 4.23
C ILE A 45 -3.89 -13.45 2.99
N GLN A 46 -5.17 -13.85 3.14
CA GLN A 46 -6.01 -14.31 2.04
C GLN A 46 -6.40 -13.18 1.07
N ASP A 47 -6.33 -11.93 1.51
CA ASP A 47 -6.72 -10.77 0.69
C ASP A 47 -5.59 -10.35 -0.28
N GLU A 48 -4.34 -10.68 0.04
CA GLU A 48 -3.14 -10.25 -0.67
C GLU A 48 -3.16 -10.49 -2.19
N PRO A 49 -3.44 -11.71 -2.72
CA PRO A 49 -3.40 -11.93 -4.16
C PRO A 49 -4.40 -11.06 -4.91
N TYR A 50 -5.58 -10.82 -4.33
CA TYR A 50 -6.61 -9.96 -4.91
C TYR A 50 -6.17 -8.49 -4.92
N TRP A 51 -5.59 -8.02 -3.82
CA TRP A 51 -5.19 -6.61 -3.69
C TRP A 51 -3.98 -6.30 -4.56
N LYS A 52 -3.01 -7.22 -4.68
CA LYS A 52 -1.90 -7.10 -5.62
C LYS A 52 -2.39 -7.03 -7.07
N ASN A 53 -3.32 -7.91 -7.44
CA ASN A 53 -3.91 -7.90 -8.79
C ASN A 53 -4.70 -6.60 -9.07
N GLU A 54 -5.48 -6.13 -8.11
CA GLU A 54 -6.28 -4.91 -8.25
C GLU A 54 -5.44 -3.63 -8.27
N TRP A 55 -4.33 -3.61 -7.51
CA TRP A 55 -3.38 -2.51 -7.55
C TRP A 55 -2.54 -2.51 -8.84
N GLY A 56 -2.17 -3.70 -9.32
CA GLY A 56 -1.39 -3.89 -10.55
C GLY A 56 0.11 -3.63 -10.37
N GLY A 57 0.62 -3.66 -9.14
CA GLY A 57 2.01 -3.36 -8.82
C GLY A 57 2.43 -3.91 -7.46
N THR A 58 3.53 -3.40 -6.93
CA THR A 58 4.08 -3.86 -5.66
C THR A 58 3.23 -3.36 -4.48
N VAL A 59 2.84 -4.30 -3.60
CA VAL A 59 2.15 -4.00 -2.35
C VAL A 59 2.83 -4.73 -1.20
N PHE A 60 3.15 -3.98 -0.14
CA PHE A 60 3.61 -4.52 1.14
C PHE A 60 2.47 -4.52 2.14
N PHE A 61 2.39 -5.57 2.95
CA PHE A 61 1.34 -5.74 3.94
C PHE A 61 1.95 -5.96 5.31
N CYS A 62 1.30 -5.39 6.30
CA CYS A 62 1.39 -5.77 7.70
C CYS A 62 -0.03 -6.07 8.10
N TYR A 63 -0.36 -7.35 8.28
CA TYR A 63 -1.76 -7.77 8.45
C TYR A 63 -2.27 -7.42 9.84
N GLY A 64 -3.54 -7.06 9.90
CA GLY A 64 -4.28 -6.92 11.15
C GLY A 64 -5.23 -8.10 11.36
N SER A 65 -6.25 -7.88 12.18
CA SER A 65 -7.44 -8.73 12.17
C SER A 65 -8.41 -8.25 11.09
N LYS A 66 -9.50 -9.00 10.91
CA LYS A 66 -10.58 -8.63 9.97
C LYS A 66 -11.31 -7.34 10.34
N ASP A 67 -11.14 -6.88 11.58
CA ASP A 67 -11.93 -5.80 12.18
C ASP A 67 -11.05 -4.67 12.76
N SER A 68 -9.72 -4.86 12.78
CA SER A 68 -8.80 -3.88 13.38
C SER A 68 -7.40 -3.97 12.80
N CYS A 69 -6.68 -2.83 12.84
CA CYS A 69 -5.28 -2.73 12.46
C CYS A 69 -5.04 -3.07 10.98
N GLY A 70 -3.79 -3.30 10.63
CA GLY A 70 -3.38 -3.55 9.27
C GLY A 70 -2.97 -2.27 8.58
N VAL A 71 -1.80 -2.32 7.97
CA VAL A 71 -1.27 -1.25 7.13
C VAL A 71 -0.78 -1.85 5.82
N CYS A 72 -0.86 -1.09 4.74
CA CYS A 72 -0.22 -1.47 3.49
C CYS A 72 0.50 -0.28 2.84
N LEU A 73 1.57 -0.61 2.12
CA LEU A 73 2.35 0.32 1.33
C LEU A 73 2.19 -0.08 -0.14
N LEU A 74 1.62 0.82 -0.94
CA LEU A 74 1.40 0.64 -2.37
C LEU A 74 2.46 1.43 -3.14
N ILE A 75 3.17 0.75 -4.04
CA ILE A 75 4.14 1.40 -4.94
C ILE A 75 3.53 1.43 -6.33
N LYS A 76 3.53 2.61 -6.95
CA LYS A 76 2.99 2.81 -8.29
C LYS A 76 3.59 1.79 -9.26
N PRO A 77 2.78 1.09 -10.08
CA PRO A 77 3.26 0.02 -10.97
C PRO A 77 4.41 0.42 -11.89
N SER A 78 4.44 1.67 -12.34
CA SER A 78 5.46 2.19 -13.25
C SER A 78 6.72 2.72 -12.53
N LEU A 79 6.78 2.67 -11.20
CA LEU A 79 7.90 3.19 -10.43
C LEU A 79 8.91 2.06 -10.16
N ALA A 80 10.11 2.20 -10.70
CA ALA A 80 11.21 1.29 -10.43
C ALA A 80 11.77 1.56 -9.03
N VAL A 81 11.75 0.52 -8.19
CA VAL A 81 12.24 0.59 -6.81
C VAL A 81 13.10 -0.62 -6.49
N ASN A 82 14.21 -0.39 -5.81
CA ASN A 82 15.02 -1.43 -5.19
C ASN A 82 14.76 -1.42 -3.68
N ILE A 83 14.56 -2.59 -3.09
CA ILE A 83 14.25 -2.72 -1.67
C ILE A 83 15.44 -3.38 -1.00
N HIS A 84 16.09 -2.64 -0.10
CA HIS A 84 17.27 -3.11 0.60
C HIS A 84 16.88 -3.91 1.83
N LYS A 85 16.03 -3.31 2.68
CA LYS A 85 15.61 -3.88 3.96
C LYS A 85 14.18 -3.48 4.29
N GLY A 86 13.53 -4.27 5.13
CA GLY A 86 12.21 -3.98 5.65
C GLY A 86 12.04 -4.49 7.07
N CYS A 87 11.23 -3.79 7.84
CA CYS A 87 10.73 -4.22 9.14
C CYS A 87 9.19 -4.15 9.09
N ILE A 88 8.55 -5.26 9.41
CA ILE A 88 7.10 -5.39 9.42
C ILE A 88 6.71 -5.79 10.84
N ASP A 89 5.80 -5.02 11.43
CA ASP A 89 5.27 -5.32 12.75
C ASP A 89 4.46 -6.62 12.75
N VAL A 90 4.46 -7.30 13.88
CA VAL A 90 3.68 -8.54 14.06
C VAL A 90 2.22 -8.27 14.45
N TYR A 91 1.91 -7.05 14.91
CA TYR A 91 0.56 -6.65 15.34
C TYR A 91 -0.20 -5.80 14.32
N GLY A 92 0.29 -5.68 13.08
CA GLY A 92 -0.45 -4.96 12.05
C GLY A 92 -0.31 -3.43 12.11
N ARG A 93 0.68 -2.88 12.83
CA ARG A 93 0.72 -1.43 13.13
C ARG A 93 1.63 -0.62 12.22
N PHE A 94 2.73 -1.19 11.74
CA PHE A 94 3.67 -0.45 10.91
C PHE A 94 4.43 -1.33 9.90
N ILE A 95 4.86 -0.66 8.84
CA ILE A 95 5.85 -1.14 7.88
C ILE A 95 6.91 -0.05 7.77
N VAL A 96 8.18 -0.42 7.87
CA VAL A 96 9.32 0.46 7.59
C VAL A 96 10.12 -0.20 6.48
N LEU A 97 10.38 0.52 5.38
CA LEU A 97 11.19 0.03 4.26
C LEU A 97 12.35 0.98 4.01
N ASP A 98 13.52 0.40 3.77
CA ASP A 98 14.68 1.05 3.18
C ASP A 98 14.65 0.78 1.67
N ILE A 99 14.43 1.84 0.88
CA ILE A 99 14.22 1.76 -0.55
C ILE A 99 15.05 2.78 -1.31
N GLU A 100 15.53 2.36 -2.48
CA GLU A 100 16.14 3.21 -3.48
C GLU A 100 15.17 3.37 -4.66
N ILE A 101 14.98 4.61 -5.09
CA ILE A 101 14.02 4.97 -6.14
C ILE A 101 14.78 5.65 -7.27
N ASN A 102 14.69 5.07 -8.47
CA ASN A 102 15.30 5.61 -9.68
C ASN A 102 14.20 6.24 -10.54
N LYS A 103 14.07 7.56 -10.51
CA LYS A 103 12.97 8.31 -11.12
C LYS A 103 13.41 9.48 -12.00
#